data_AF-W0R9A3-F1
#
_entry.id   AF-W0R9A3-F1
#
_cell.length_a   1.000
_cell.length_b   1.000
_cell.length_c   1.000
_cell.angle_alpha   90.00
_cell.angle_beta   90.00
_cell.angle_gamma   90.00
#
_symmetry.space_group_name_H-M   'P 1'
#
loop_
_entity.id
_entity.type
_entity.pdbx_description
1 polymer ?
#
loop_
_entity_poly.entity_id
_entity_poly.type
_entity_poly.pdbx_seq_one_letter_code
_entity_poly.pdbx_strand_id
1 'polypeptide(L)'
;MSNGQNTVAVVTANTSTGGADVKFNVEGALSNITSLTNNNGTQITLGDTNNNNVVNVNGANITNVANGTNATDAVNLQQLNASKSVVKAGNYTTVTSISDANGTVYTVNAENP
;
A
#
# COMPACT_ATOMS: atom_id res chain seq x y z
N MET A 1 -31.57 -9.58 -21.09
CA MET A 1 -30.45 -8.62 -20.96
C MET A 1 -29.42 -9.29 -20.09
N SER A 2 -28.24 -9.65 -20.59
CA SER A 2 -27.14 -10.01 -19.70
C SER A 2 -26.69 -8.72 -19.02
N ASN A 3 -26.62 -8.71 -17.69
CA ASN A 3 -26.07 -7.58 -16.96
C ASN A 3 -24.65 -7.27 -17.48
N GLY A 4 -24.22 -6.00 -17.36
CA GLY A 4 -22.82 -5.66 -17.55
C GLY A 4 -21.97 -6.45 -16.54
N GLN A 5 -20.76 -6.83 -16.91
CA GLN A 5 -19.95 -7.78 -16.13
C GLN A 5 -19.76 -7.40 -14.65
N ASN A 6 -19.71 -6.10 -14.34
CA ASN A 6 -19.57 -5.56 -13.00
C ASN A 6 -20.72 -4.61 -12.61
N THR A 7 -21.77 -4.53 -13.42
CA THR A 7 -22.86 -3.56 -13.25
C THR A 7 -24.22 -4.19 -13.51
N VAL A 8 -25.16 -3.93 -12.60
CA VAL A 8 -26.57 -4.31 -12.76
C VAL A 8 -27.39 -3.06 -12.98
N ALA A 9 -28.25 -3.08 -13.99
CA ALA A 9 -29.24 -2.04 -14.20
C ALA A 9 -30.53 -2.44 -13.49
N VAL A 10 -30.94 -1.63 -12.50
CA VAL A 10 -32.25 -1.75 -11.85
C VAL A 10 -33.18 -0.78 -12.55
N VAL A 11 -34.20 -1.33 -13.21
CA VAL A 11 -35.21 -0.57 -13.96
C VAL A 11 -36.50 -0.56 -13.17
N THR A 12 -36.96 0.63 -12.80
CA THR A 12 -38.23 0.84 -12.08
C THR A 12 -39.15 1.68 -12.94
N ALA A 13 -40.44 1.32 -13.01
CA ALA A 13 -41.40 2.16 -13.73
C ALA A 13 -41.57 3.50 -13.00
N ASN A 14 -41.45 4.60 -13.74
CA ASN A 14 -41.71 5.95 -13.22
C ASN A 14 -43.16 6.33 -13.53
N THR A 15 -44.02 6.22 -12.53
CA THR A 15 -45.47 6.48 -12.68
C THR A 15 -45.80 7.95 -12.82
N SER A 16 -44.90 8.87 -12.45
CA SER A 16 -45.10 10.32 -12.56
C SER A 16 -44.85 10.84 -13.98
N THR A 17 -43.89 10.25 -14.69
CA THR A 17 -43.53 10.65 -16.06
C THR A 17 -44.01 9.67 -17.13
N GLY A 18 -44.49 8.50 -16.73
CA GLY A 18 -44.84 7.40 -17.64
C GLY A 18 -43.63 6.69 -18.26
N GLY A 19 -42.41 7.00 -17.78
CA GLY A 19 -41.16 6.42 -18.25
C GLY A 19 -40.62 5.32 -17.33
N ALA A 20 -39.30 5.14 -17.36
CA ALA A 20 -38.59 4.25 -16.44
C ALA A 20 -37.38 4.96 -15.82
N ASP A 21 -37.21 4.80 -14.52
CA ASP A 21 -36.00 5.19 -13.81
C ASP A 21 -35.00 4.03 -13.88
N VAL A 22 -33.77 4.34 -14.31
CA VAL A 22 -32.70 3.35 -14.43
C VAL A 22 -31.58 3.72 -13.46
N LYS A 23 -31.29 2.82 -12.52
CA LYS A 23 -30.15 2.95 -11.61
C LYS A 23 -29.11 1.88 -11.98
N PHE A 24 -27.86 2.31 -12.11
CA PHE A 24 -26.74 1.38 -12.25
C PHE A 24 -26.11 1.16 -10.88
N ASN A 25 -26.08 -0.10 -10.45
CA ASN A 25 -25.36 -0.53 -9.27
C ASN A 25 -24.11 -1.28 -9.70
N VAL A 26 -23.06 -1.19 -8.88
CA VAL A 26 -21.92 -2.10 -8.91
C VAL A 26 -22.20 -3.17 -7.88
N GLU A 27 -22.33 -4.43 -8.31
CA GLU A 27 -22.74 -5.54 -7.45
C GLU A 27 -21.92 -6.80 -7.74
N GLY A 28 -21.79 -7.66 -6.73
CA GLY A 28 -21.03 -8.91 -6.84
C GLY A 28 -19.51 -8.73 -6.78
N ALA A 29 -18.79 -9.81 -7.11
CA ALA A 29 -17.34 -9.77 -7.26
C ALA A 29 -16.98 -9.01 -8.54
N LEU A 30 -16.04 -8.06 -8.43
CA LEU A 30 -15.52 -7.37 -9.60
C LEU A 30 -14.52 -8.27 -10.32
N SER A 31 -14.71 -8.44 -11.63
CA SER A 31 -13.84 -9.25 -12.49
C SER A 31 -13.33 -8.44 -13.67
N ASN A 32 -12.19 -8.87 -14.23
CA ASN A 32 -11.49 -8.22 -15.34
C ASN A 32 -11.14 -6.74 -15.12
N ILE A 33 -10.94 -6.34 -13.86
CA ILE A 33 -10.38 -5.03 -13.50
C ILE A 33 -8.87 -5.18 -13.34
N THR A 34 -8.10 -4.53 -14.21
CA THR A 34 -6.62 -4.54 -14.17
C THR A 34 -6.04 -3.27 -13.57
N SER A 35 -6.79 -2.17 -13.53
CA SER A 35 -6.38 -0.94 -12.89
C SER A 35 -7.57 -0.09 -12.40
N LEU A 36 -7.30 0.72 -11.39
CA LEU A 36 -8.19 1.76 -10.85
C LEU A 36 -7.45 3.09 -11.00
N THR A 37 -8.01 4.02 -11.75
CA THR A 37 -7.40 5.33 -11.98
C THR A 37 -8.43 6.42 -11.72
N ASN A 38 -8.04 7.48 -11.01
CA ASN A 38 -8.87 8.68 -10.85
C ASN A 38 -8.33 9.81 -11.73
N ASN A 39 -8.79 9.88 -12.98
CA ASN A 39 -8.30 10.83 -13.99
C ASN A 39 -6.75 10.81 -14.09
N ASN A 40 -6.10 11.96 -13.96
CA ASN A 40 -4.63 12.09 -13.95
C ASN A 40 -4.02 11.92 -12.53
N GLY A 41 -4.81 11.44 -11.56
CA GLY A 41 -4.38 11.20 -10.19
C GLY A 41 -3.77 9.82 -9.98
N THR A 42 -3.87 9.29 -8.75
CA THR A 42 -3.33 7.97 -8.40
C THR A 42 -3.90 6.87 -9.30
N GLN A 43 -3.00 6.01 -9.78
CA GLN A 43 -3.34 4.76 -10.44
C GLN A 43 -2.91 3.59 -9.56
N ILE A 44 -3.82 2.64 -9.37
CA ILE A 44 -3.53 1.35 -8.77
C ILE A 44 -3.66 0.29 -9.85
N THR A 45 -2.59 -0.46 -10.11
CA THR A 45 -2.59 -1.58 -11.04
C THR A 45 -2.62 -2.88 -10.25
N LEU A 46 -3.49 -3.81 -10.66
CA LEU A 46 -3.68 -5.11 -10.05
C LEU A 46 -3.11 -6.18 -10.99
N GLY A 47 -2.12 -6.91 -10.49
CA GLY A 47 -1.32 -7.85 -11.27
C GLY A 47 -0.05 -7.23 -11.85
N ASP A 48 0.92 -8.09 -12.17
CA ASP A 48 2.08 -7.75 -13.00
C ASP A 48 1.99 -8.38 -14.40
N THR A 49 3.02 -8.22 -15.24
CA THR A 49 3.07 -8.80 -16.60
C THR A 49 2.98 -10.32 -16.64
N ASN A 50 3.16 -11.00 -15.51
CA ASN A 50 3.12 -12.46 -15.39
C ASN A 50 1.84 -12.94 -14.66
N ASN A 51 0.86 -12.06 -14.45
CA ASN A 51 -0.37 -12.34 -13.70
C ASN A 51 -0.15 -12.74 -12.23
N ASN A 52 0.96 -12.31 -11.61
CA ASN A 52 1.17 -12.54 -10.18
C ASN A 52 0.27 -11.64 -9.32
N ASN A 53 -0.04 -12.05 -8.09
CA ASN A 53 -0.80 -11.25 -7.13
C ASN A 53 0.00 -10.04 -6.62
N VAL A 54 -0.02 -8.96 -7.39
CA VAL A 54 0.70 -7.71 -7.09
C VAL A 54 -0.26 -6.53 -7.07
N VAL A 55 -0.04 -5.60 -6.13
CA VAL A 55 -0.69 -4.28 -6.12
C VAL A 55 0.39 -3.23 -6.34
N ASN A 56 0.35 -2.53 -7.47
CA ASN A 56 1.27 -1.44 -7.78
C ASN A 56 0.53 -0.11 -7.66
N VAL A 57 1.02 0.80 -6.81
CA VAL A 57 0.45 2.14 -6.59
C VAL A 57 1.07 3.22 -7.49
N ASN A 58 1.87 2.82 -8.49
CA ASN A 58 2.48 3.66 -9.52
C ASN A 58 3.21 4.89 -8.94
N GLY A 59 3.99 4.67 -7.88
CA GLY A 59 4.79 5.71 -7.22
C GLY A 59 4.01 6.64 -6.27
N ALA A 60 2.71 6.41 -6.06
CA ALA A 60 1.94 7.16 -5.07
C ALA A 60 2.32 6.80 -3.63
N ASN A 61 2.19 7.77 -2.73
CA ASN A 61 2.30 7.53 -1.29
C ASN A 61 1.08 6.78 -0.77
N ILE A 62 1.30 5.80 0.12
CA ILE A 62 0.24 5.15 0.89
C ILE A 62 0.17 5.83 2.26
N THR A 63 -0.86 6.65 2.46
CA THR A 63 -1.07 7.41 3.71
C THR A 63 -2.05 6.72 4.65
N ASN A 64 -2.09 7.14 5.92
CA ASN A 64 -2.99 6.60 6.95
C ASN A 64 -2.79 5.10 7.23
N VAL A 65 -1.56 4.61 7.08
CA VAL A 65 -1.18 3.26 7.48
C VAL A 65 -0.96 3.23 8.99
N ALA A 66 -1.86 2.58 9.72
CA ALA A 66 -1.71 2.34 11.16
C ALA A 66 -0.47 1.48 11.44
N ASN A 67 0.00 1.45 12.69
CA ASN A 67 1.11 0.59 13.07
C ASN A 67 0.72 -0.88 12.84
N GLY A 68 1.52 -1.62 12.06
CA GLY A 68 1.37 -3.05 11.88
C GLY A 68 1.71 -3.81 13.16
N THR A 69 0.92 -4.83 13.49
CA THR A 69 1.11 -5.66 14.71
C THR A 69 1.31 -7.13 14.38
N ASN A 70 0.79 -7.60 13.24
CA ASN A 70 0.99 -8.95 12.73
C ASN A 70 2.17 -9.01 11.76
N ALA A 71 2.71 -10.22 11.56
CA ALA A 71 3.86 -10.44 10.68
C ALA A 71 3.63 -10.06 9.21
N THR A 72 2.37 -9.97 8.78
CA THR A 72 1.97 -9.65 7.40
C THR A 72 1.47 -8.23 7.21
N ASP A 73 1.45 -7.41 8.27
CA ASP A 73 1.01 -6.03 8.17
C ASP A 73 2.10 -5.16 7.54
N ALA A 74 1.68 -4.13 6.81
CA ALA A 74 2.61 -3.10 6.36
C ALA A 74 3.19 -2.31 7.56
N VAL A 75 4.46 -1.94 7.47
CA VAL A 75 5.12 -1.06 8.46
C VAL A 75 5.07 0.39 7.97
N ASN A 76 4.77 1.32 8.88
CA ASN A 76 4.82 2.74 8.58
C ASN A 76 6.16 3.38 9.02
N LEU A 77 6.36 4.65 8.64
CA LEU A 77 7.60 5.38 8.94
C LEU A 77 7.89 5.54 10.44
N GLN A 78 6.85 5.64 11.28
CA GLN A 78 7.03 5.71 12.72
C GLN A 78 7.66 4.42 13.26
N GLN A 79 7.13 3.26 12.85
CA GLN A 79 7.70 1.97 13.25
C GLN A 79 9.13 1.80 12.74
N LEU A 80 9.40 2.20 11.49
CA LEU A 80 10.76 2.16 10.93
C LEU A 80 11.73 3.07 11.70
N ASN A 81 11.29 4.25 12.15
CA ASN A 81 12.13 5.12 12.96
C ASN A 81 12.34 4.58 14.38
N ALA A 82 11.33 3.95 14.97
CA ALA A 82 11.41 3.35 16.30
C ALA A 82 12.25 2.07 16.34
N SER A 83 12.39 1.36 15.23
CA SER A 83 13.21 0.14 15.15
C SER A 83 14.72 0.41 15.03
N LYS A 84 15.12 1.68 14.89
CA LYS A 84 16.54 2.06 14.80
C LYS A 84 17.25 1.76 16.12
N SER A 85 18.34 1.00 16.03
CA SER A 85 19.25 0.77 17.15
C SER A 85 20.30 1.87 17.23
N VAL A 86 20.78 2.17 18.45
CA VAL A 86 21.80 3.19 18.70
C VAL A 86 22.95 2.55 19.45
N VAL A 87 24.18 2.78 18.96
CA VAL A 87 25.42 2.35 19.61
C VAL A 87 26.10 3.57 20.22
N LYS A 88 26.47 3.49 21.50
CA LYS A 88 27.18 4.54 22.23
C LYS A 88 28.46 3.98 22.82
N ALA A 89 29.55 4.72 22.72
CA ALA A 89 30.80 4.39 23.40
C ALA A 89 30.58 4.47 24.93
N GLY A 90 30.93 3.40 25.63
CA GLY A 90 31.08 3.37 27.08
C GLY A 90 32.55 3.59 27.48
N ASN A 91 32.85 3.39 28.76
CA ASN A 91 34.23 3.50 29.26
C ASN A 91 35.16 2.55 28.50
N TYR A 92 36.38 3.02 28.19
CA TYR A 92 37.41 2.26 27.49
C TYR A 92 36.98 1.71 26.12
N THR A 93 36.01 2.37 25.47
CA THR A 93 35.61 1.99 24.11
C THR A 93 35.55 3.21 23.21
N THR A 94 35.83 3.02 21.92
CA THR A 94 35.53 3.99 20.88
C THR A 94 34.55 3.37 19.89
N VAL A 95 33.62 4.18 19.41
CA VAL A 95 32.66 3.79 18.38
C VAL A 95 32.88 4.70 17.19
N THR A 96 33.20 4.10 16.06
CA THR A 96 33.27 4.79 14.76
C THR A 96 32.20 4.21 13.85
N SER A 97 31.74 4.99 12.87
CA SER A 97 30.71 4.55 11.94
C SER A 97 31.02 4.99 10.52
N ILE A 98 30.71 4.11 9.57
CA ILE A 98 30.68 4.41 8.14
C ILE A 98 29.30 4.06 7.59
N SER A 99 28.81 4.83 6.62
CA SER A 99 27.60 4.50 5.88
C SER A 99 27.98 4.05 4.48
N ASP A 100 27.52 2.86 4.08
CA ASP A 100 27.74 2.28 2.76
C ASP A 100 26.45 1.64 2.21
N ALA A 101 26.56 0.87 1.13
CA ALA A 101 25.42 0.20 0.49
C ALA A 101 24.71 -0.82 1.41
N ASN A 102 25.35 -1.29 2.48
CA ASN A 102 24.80 -2.21 3.45
C ASN A 102 24.13 -1.49 4.65
N GLY A 103 24.14 -0.16 4.66
CA GLY A 103 23.62 0.66 5.76
C GLY A 103 24.74 1.27 6.60
N THR A 104 24.46 1.52 7.88
CA THR A 104 25.46 2.07 8.81
C THR A 104 26.18 0.93 9.53
N VAL A 105 27.48 0.81 9.26
CA VAL A 105 28.37 -0.13 9.96
C VAL A 105 29.03 0.60 11.12
N TYR A 106 28.92 0.03 12.33
CA TYR A 106 29.61 0.53 13.52
C TYR A 106 30.80 -0.36 13.85
N THR A 107 31.97 0.24 14.02
CA THR A 107 33.16 -0.44 14.55
C THR A 107 33.34 -0.03 16.00
N VAL A 108 33.31 -1.02 16.90
CA VAL A 108 33.55 -0.83 18.33
C VAL A 108 34.94 -1.35 18.66
N ASN A 109 35.82 -0.44 19.09
CA ASN A 109 37.12 -0.80 19.62
C ASN A 109 37.05 -0.73 21.15
N ALA A 110 37.67 -1.70 21.82
CA ALA A 110 37.86 -1.68 23.26
C ALA A 110 39.34 -1.52 23.57
N GLU A 111 39.66 -0.63 24.49
CA GLU A 111 41.00 -0.42 25.02
C GLU A 111 41.09 -1.06 26.40
N ASN A 112 42.28 -1.53 26.79
CA ASN A 112 42.47 -2.12 28.11
C ASN A 112 42.34 -1.01 29.19
N PRO A 113 41.59 -1.25 30.28
CA PRO A 113 41.38 -0.28 31.34
C PRO A 113 42.65 0.03 32.15
#